data_AF-A0A352IST6-F1
#
_entry.id   AF-A0A352IST6-F1
#
_cell.length_a   1.000
_cell.length_b   1.000
_cell.length_c   1.000
_cell.angle_alpha   90.00
_cell.angle_beta   90.00
_cell.angle_gamma   90.00
#
_symmetry.space_group_name_H-M   'P 1'
#
loop_
_entity.id
_entity.type
_entity.pdbx_description
1 polymer ?
#
loop_
_entity_poly.entity_id
_entity_poly.type
_entity_poly.pdbx_seq_one_letter_code
_entity_poly.pdbx_strand_id
1 'polypeptide(L)'
;MLKGNFFRGLGYLGEGFRLIRQPGLRLFVIIPLVINILLFGLLFFFMGELFAGLIATAMSWLPDWAWLQALDWLFWILYGAVIVLMLAYGFVIVANLIGSPFYGYLAELTEKHLTGQEVNTDDSWASIIKDIPRALWREVQKILYYLPRAIGLLIIGLIPVVNLVAAVLWFLFNSWMMALQYVDYPADNHKVSFPALRR
;
A
#
# COMPACT_ATOMS: atom_id res chain seq x y z
N MET A 1 29.15 8.05 5.86
CA MET A 1 29.13 7.08 6.96
C MET A 1 27.69 6.74 7.29
N LEU A 2 27.22 5.55 6.91
CA LEU A 2 25.91 5.04 7.35
C LEU A 2 25.98 4.78 8.87
N LYS A 3 25.51 5.73 9.68
CA LYS A 3 25.35 5.54 11.14
C LYS A 3 24.06 4.76 11.46
N GLY A 4 23.76 3.71 10.69
CA GLY A 4 22.62 2.83 10.90
C GLY A 4 23.09 1.52 11.52
N ASN A 5 22.55 1.14 12.68
CA ASN A 5 22.74 -0.19 13.25
C ASN A 5 21.43 -0.98 13.04
N PHE A 6 21.50 -2.19 12.48
CA PHE A 6 20.34 -3.06 12.26
C PHE A 6 19.48 -3.23 13.52
N PHE A 7 20.12 -3.44 14.67
CA PHE A 7 19.42 -3.58 15.95
C PHE A 7 18.74 -2.28 16.40
N ARG A 8 19.31 -1.12 16.08
CA ARG A 8 18.64 0.17 16.29
C ARG A 8 17.46 0.34 15.34
N GLY A 9 17.59 -0.10 14.09
CA GLY A 9 16.53 -0.16 13.09
C GLY A 9 15.29 -0.90 13.60
N LEU A 10 15.49 -2.12 14.10
CA LEU A 10 14.41 -2.92 14.69
C LEU A 10 13.83 -2.29 15.97
N GLY A 11 14.65 -1.59 16.76
CA GLY A 11 14.20 -0.88 17.96
C GLY A 11 13.15 0.21 17.69
N TYR A 12 13.20 0.87 16.52
CA TYR A 12 12.21 1.88 16.16
C TYR A 12 10.80 1.33 16.00
N LEU A 13 10.63 0.06 15.62
CA LEU A 13 9.31 -0.56 15.51
C LEU A 13 8.67 -0.74 16.90
N GLY A 14 9.46 -1.15 17.90
CA GLY A 14 9.01 -1.21 19.29
C GLY A 14 8.67 0.17 19.86
N GLU A 15 9.47 1.18 19.55
CA GLU A 15 9.22 2.57 19.95
C GLU A 15 7.94 3.12 19.30
N GLY A 16 7.70 2.82 18.03
CA GLY A 16 6.46 3.16 17.34
C GLY A 16 5.20 2.60 18.02
N PHE A 17 5.25 1.35 18.48
CA PHE A 17 4.15 0.75 19.25
C PHE A 17 3.89 1.46 20.59
N ARG A 18 4.93 2.01 21.23
CA ARG A 18 4.79 2.82 22.43
C ARG A 18 4.14 4.16 22.12
N LEU A 19 4.56 4.82 21.05
CA LEU A 19 4.07 6.13 20.62
C LEU A 19 2.59 6.11 20.24
N ILE A 20 2.14 5.12 19.47
CA ILE A 20 0.73 5.06 19.01
C ILE A 20 -0.29 4.91 20.14
N ARG A 21 0.16 4.49 21.34
CA ARG A 21 -0.69 4.34 22.53
C ARG A 21 -0.85 5.64 23.31
N GLN A 22 -0.05 6.66 23.01
CA GLN A 22 -0.10 7.92 23.74
C GLN A 22 -1.36 8.73 23.37
N PRO A 23 -1.95 9.46 24.34
CA PRO A 23 -3.04 10.38 24.07
C PRO A 23 -2.57 11.47 23.10
N GLY A 24 -3.40 11.81 22.11
CA GLY A 24 -3.02 12.68 20.99
C GLY A 24 -2.76 11.88 19.71
N LEU A 25 -1.76 11.00 19.72
CA LEU A 25 -1.39 10.20 18.54
C LEU A 25 -2.40 9.09 18.21
N ARG A 26 -3.02 8.47 19.23
CA ARG A 26 -3.98 7.37 19.02
C ARG A 26 -5.18 7.72 18.14
N LEU A 27 -5.63 8.98 18.13
CA LEU A 27 -6.78 9.42 17.33
C LEU A 27 -6.48 9.28 15.83
N PHE A 28 -5.26 9.61 15.42
CA PHE A 28 -4.79 9.55 14.04
C PHE A 28 -4.48 8.13 13.55
N VAL A 29 -4.53 7.16 14.45
CA VAL A 29 -4.55 5.72 14.12
C VAL A 29 -5.99 5.23 13.95
N ILE A 30 -6.92 5.70 14.79
CA ILE A 30 -8.33 5.29 14.76
C ILE A 30 -9.04 5.82 13.51
N ILE A 31 -8.76 7.05 13.07
CA ILE A 31 -9.44 7.64 11.91
C ILE A 31 -9.21 6.81 10.63
N PRO A 32 -7.97 6.47 10.20
CA PRO A 32 -7.74 5.59 9.06
C PRO A 32 -8.41 4.22 9.21
N LEU A 33 -8.43 3.67 10.43
CA LEU A 33 -9.06 2.39 10.71
C LEU A 33 -10.58 2.46 10.46
N VAL A 34 -11.25 3.50 10.96
CA VAL A 34 -12.69 3.69 10.74
C VAL A 34 -13.00 3.89 9.26
N ILE A 35 -12.20 4.71 8.56
CA ILE A 35 -12.35 4.91 7.11
C ILE A 35 -12.20 3.58 6.36
N ASN A 36 -11.20 2.76 6.72
CA ASN A 36 -11.00 1.44 6.13
C ASN A 36 -12.17 0.49 6.40
N ILE A 37 -12.75 0.51 7.60
CA ILE A 37 -13.93 -0.29 7.93
C ILE A 37 -15.13 0.14 7.07
N LEU A 38 -15.35 1.44 6.92
CA LEU A 38 -16.45 1.97 6.08
C LEU A 38 -16.25 1.63 4.61
N LEU A 39 -15.03 1.81 4.09
CA LEU A 39 -14.67 1.47 2.72
C LEU A 39 -14.83 -0.04 2.45
N PHE A 40 -14.39 -0.88 3.40
CA PHE A 40 -14.56 -2.32 3.32
C PHE A 40 -16.05 -2.70 3.37
N GLY A 41 -16.84 -2.10 4.26
CA GLY A 41 -18.28 -2.32 4.34
C GLY A 41 -18.99 -1.96 3.02
N LEU A 42 -18.60 -0.83 2.40
CA LEU A 42 -19.12 -0.41 1.11
C LEU A 42 -18.76 -1.42 0.00
N LEU A 43 -17.49 -1.80 -0.09
CA LEU A 43 -17.04 -2.80 -1.06
C LEU A 43 -17.75 -4.13 -0.86
N PHE A 44 -17.88 -4.58 0.39
CA PHE A 44 -18.54 -5.83 0.74
C PHE A 44 -20.03 -5.81 0.36
N PHE A 45 -20.71 -4.69 0.59
CA PHE A 45 -22.10 -4.50 0.18
C PHE A 45 -22.30 -4.67 -1.33
N PHE A 46 -21.40 -4.10 -2.14
CA PHE A 46 -21.46 -4.21 -3.60
C PHE A 46 -20.74 -5.44 -4.18
N MET A 47 -20.04 -6.22 -3.36
CA MET A 47 -19.14 -7.29 -3.81
C MET A 47 -19.88 -8.33 -4.67
N GLY A 48 -21.10 -8.73 -4.26
CA GLY A 48 -21.88 -9.72 -4.98
C GLY A 48 -22.23 -9.26 -6.40
N GLU A 49 -22.72 -8.02 -6.55
CA GLU A 49 -23.07 -7.43 -7.85
C GLU A 49 -21.84 -7.21 -8.73
N LEU A 50 -20.76 -6.68 -8.15
CA LEU A 50 -19.49 -6.48 -8.84
C LEU A 50 -18.92 -7.81 -9.34
N PHE A 51 -18.88 -8.83 -8.48
CA PHE A 51 -18.38 -10.15 -8.83
C PHE A 51 -19.25 -10.78 -9.93
N ALA A 52 -20.57 -10.76 -9.78
CA ALA A 52 -21.51 -11.30 -10.77
C ALA A 52 -21.38 -10.61 -12.14
N GLY A 53 -21.25 -9.29 -12.18
CA GLY A 53 -21.07 -8.54 -13.42
C GLY A 53 -19.71 -8.82 -14.10
N LEU A 54 -18.64 -8.86 -13.31
CA LEU A 54 -17.29 -9.14 -13.80
C LEU A 54 -17.14 -10.57 -14.31
N ILE A 55 -17.67 -11.56 -13.57
CA ILE A 55 -17.58 -12.96 -13.99
C ILE A 55 -18.42 -13.21 -15.25
N ALA A 56 -19.61 -12.60 -15.36
CA ALA A 56 -20.44 -12.70 -16.56
C ALA A 56 -19.72 -12.12 -17.79
N THR A 57 -19.04 -10.98 -17.61
CA THR A 57 -18.24 -10.33 -18.66
C THR A 57 -17.01 -11.16 -19.04
N ALA A 58 -16.32 -11.74 -18.07
CA ALA A 58 -15.17 -12.60 -18.33
C ALA A 58 -15.58 -13.89 -19.05
N MET A 59 -16.71 -14.49 -18.64
CA MET A 59 -17.25 -15.70 -19.27
C MET A 59 -17.75 -15.44 -20.69
N SER A 60 -18.26 -14.24 -21.01
CA SER A 60 -18.72 -13.89 -22.36
C SER A 60 -17.59 -13.75 -23.39
N TRP A 61 -16.34 -13.72 -22.94
CA TRP A 61 -15.17 -13.75 -23.83
C TRP A 61 -14.81 -15.17 -24.29
N LEU A 62 -15.40 -16.23 -23.70
CA LEU A 62 -15.20 -17.60 -24.18
C LEU A 62 -15.98 -17.84 -25.48
N PRO A 63 -15.37 -18.50 -26.49
CA PRO A 63 -16.08 -18.96 -27.68
C PRO A 63 -17.16 -20.01 -27.37
N ASP A 64 -18.27 -19.99 -28.12
CA ASP A 64 -19.38 -20.94 -28.01
C ASP A 64 -19.08 -22.35 -28.59
N TRP A 65 -17.91 -22.90 -28.31
CA TRP A 65 -17.53 -24.24 -28.76
C TRP A 65 -18.04 -25.30 -27.77
N ALA A 66 -18.76 -26.31 -28.26
CA ALA A 66 -19.37 -27.34 -27.42
C ALA A 66 -18.39 -28.09 -26.50
N TRP A 67 -17.14 -28.27 -26.93
CA TRP A 67 -16.10 -28.91 -26.09
C TRP A 67 -15.57 -27.99 -24.98
N LEU A 68 -15.64 -26.66 -25.19
CA LEU A 68 -15.18 -25.66 -24.24
C LEU A 68 -16.21 -25.44 -23.13
N GLN A 69 -17.50 -25.54 -23.46
CA GLN A 69 -18.60 -25.45 -22.48
C GLN A 69 -18.51 -26.53 -21.39
N ALA A 70 -17.96 -27.71 -21.70
CA ALA A 70 -17.68 -28.75 -20.69
C ALA A 70 -16.66 -28.29 -19.62
N LEU A 71 -15.88 -27.24 -19.91
CA LEU A 71 -14.87 -26.65 -19.03
C LEU A 71 -15.33 -25.31 -18.41
N ASP A 72 -16.57 -24.87 -18.62
CA ASP A 72 -17.06 -23.59 -18.08
C ASP A 72 -16.89 -23.48 -16.56
N TRP A 73 -17.12 -24.58 -15.84
CA TRP A 73 -16.91 -24.63 -14.40
C TRP A 73 -15.45 -24.33 -13.99
N LEU A 74 -14.48 -24.76 -14.80
CA LEU A 74 -13.06 -24.54 -14.55
C LEU A 74 -12.70 -23.08 -14.80
N PHE A 75 -13.15 -22.52 -15.93
CA PHE A 75 -12.92 -21.11 -16.26
C PHE A 75 -13.62 -20.17 -15.26
N TRP A 76 -14.82 -20.53 -14.82
CA TRP A 76 -15.53 -19.79 -13.78
C TRP A 76 -14.72 -19.70 -12.49
N ILE A 77 -14.10 -20.81 -12.06
CA ILE A 77 -13.22 -20.83 -10.88
C ILE A 77 -11.96 -20.00 -11.12
N LEU A 78 -11.29 -20.17 -12.27
CA LEU A 78 -10.05 -19.45 -12.59
C LEU A 78 -10.27 -17.94 -12.69
N TYR A 79 -11.26 -17.50 -13.47
CA TYR A 79 -11.63 -16.09 -13.58
C TYR A 79 -12.17 -15.55 -12.27
N GLY A 80 -12.98 -16.33 -11.55
CA GLY A 80 -13.44 -15.97 -10.22
C GLY A 80 -12.29 -15.69 -9.26
N ALA A 81 -11.26 -16.56 -9.25
CA ALA A 81 -10.07 -16.34 -8.43
C ALA A 81 -9.31 -15.07 -8.83
N VAL A 82 -9.11 -14.83 -10.13
CA VAL A 82 -8.46 -13.61 -10.62
C VAL A 82 -9.26 -12.36 -10.25
N ILE A 83 -10.59 -12.39 -10.41
CA ILE A 83 -11.49 -11.27 -10.06
C ILE A 83 -11.44 -10.99 -8.56
N VAL A 84 -11.49 -12.02 -7.71
CA VAL A 84 -11.38 -11.85 -6.25
C VAL A 84 -10.03 -11.24 -5.89
N LEU A 85 -8.93 -11.72 -6.47
CA LEU A 85 -7.61 -11.14 -6.25
C LEU A 85 -7.54 -9.68 -6.72
N MET A 86 -8.08 -9.38 -7.91
CA MET A 86 -8.13 -8.02 -8.45
C MET A 86 -8.92 -7.09 -7.54
N LEU A 87 -10.10 -7.50 -7.04
CA LEU A 87 -10.92 -6.71 -6.12
C LEU A 87 -10.21 -6.53 -4.77
N ALA A 88 -9.57 -7.57 -4.24
CA ALA A 88 -8.83 -7.50 -2.99
C ALA A 88 -7.61 -6.57 -3.09
N TYR A 89 -6.77 -6.70 -4.11
CA TYR A 89 -5.62 -5.82 -4.32
C TYR A 89 -6.04 -4.40 -4.71
N GLY A 90 -7.12 -4.26 -5.49
CA GLY A 90 -7.72 -2.96 -5.81
C GLY A 90 -8.18 -2.24 -4.55
N PHE A 91 -8.85 -2.95 -3.64
CA PHE A 91 -9.20 -2.42 -2.32
C PHE A 91 -7.97 -1.98 -1.54
N VAL A 92 -6.93 -2.81 -1.46
CA VAL A 92 -5.69 -2.47 -0.74
C VAL A 92 -5.06 -1.19 -1.30
N ILE A 93 -5.00 -1.04 -2.63
CA ILE A 93 -4.48 0.17 -3.28
C ILE A 93 -5.32 1.38 -2.90
N VAL A 94 -6.65 1.31 -3.04
CA VAL A 94 -7.55 2.43 -2.71
C VAL A 94 -7.49 2.78 -1.23
N ALA A 95 -7.51 1.79 -0.34
CA ALA A 95 -7.41 1.95 1.10
C ALA A 95 -6.09 2.65 1.52
N ASN A 96 -4.95 2.19 0.99
CA ASN A 96 -3.66 2.81 1.26
C ASN A 96 -3.58 4.23 0.70
N LEU A 97 -4.15 4.45 -0.48
CA LEU A 97 -4.15 5.74 -1.13
C LEU A 97 -4.98 6.77 -0.33
N ILE A 98 -6.16 6.37 0.14
CA ILE A 98 -7.01 7.18 1.04
C ILE A 98 -6.35 7.37 2.42
N GLY A 99 -5.62 6.36 2.91
CA GLY A 99 -4.89 6.41 4.18
C GLY A 99 -3.64 7.32 4.15
N SER A 100 -3.02 7.48 2.98
CA SER A 100 -1.75 8.19 2.82
C SER A 100 -1.66 9.60 3.44
N PRO A 101 -2.69 10.47 3.35
CA PRO A 101 -2.64 11.80 3.96
C PRO A 101 -2.60 11.72 5.49
N PHE A 102 -3.30 10.74 6.08
CA PHE A 102 -3.30 10.52 7.52
C PHE A 102 -1.97 9.97 8.02
N TYR A 103 -1.29 9.16 7.22
CA TYR A 103 0.06 8.67 7.56
C TYR A 103 1.09 9.78 7.55
N GLY A 104 1.02 10.71 6.59
CA GLY A 104 1.86 11.92 6.57
C GLY A 104 1.64 12.80 7.80
N TYR A 105 0.37 13.05 8.14
CA TYR A 105 0.03 13.84 9.33
C TYR A 105 0.42 13.15 10.65
N LEU A 106 0.25 11.83 10.74
CA LEU A 106 0.72 11.06 11.90
C LEU A 106 2.25 11.15 12.06
N ALA A 107 3.00 11.13 10.96
CA ALA A 107 4.45 11.32 11.00
C ALA A 107 4.83 12.71 11.51
N GLU A 108 4.11 13.75 11.09
CA GLU A 108 4.31 15.13 11.56
C GLU A 108 4.05 15.27 13.06
N LEU A 109 2.93 14.74 13.56
CA LEU A 109 2.64 14.75 14.99
C LEU A 109 3.66 13.95 15.80
N THR A 110 4.14 12.83 15.25
CA THR A 110 5.17 12.02 15.89
C THR A 110 6.47 12.79 16.00
N GLU A 111 6.85 13.53 14.96
CA GLU A 111 8.02 14.39 14.96
C GLU A 111 7.89 15.56 15.95
N LYS A 112 6.74 16.25 15.97
CA LYS A 112 6.42 17.30 16.96
C LYS A 112 6.55 16.75 18.38
N HIS A 113 6.03 15.54 18.63
CA HIS A 113 6.13 14.89 19.94
C HIS A 113 7.58 14.54 20.33
N LEU A 114 8.40 14.06 19.39
CA LEU A 114 9.77 13.63 19.67
C LEU A 114 10.77 14.78 19.77
N THR A 115 10.57 15.84 19.00
CA THR A 115 11.52 16.97 18.90
C THR A 115 11.13 18.16 19.77
N GLY A 116 9.85 18.28 20.14
CA GLY A 116 9.30 19.45 20.81
C GLY A 116 9.27 20.71 19.92
N GLN A 117 9.60 20.58 18.63
CA GLN A 117 9.53 21.68 17.68
C GLN A 117 8.15 21.73 17.05
N GLU A 118 7.57 22.93 16.95
CA GLU A 118 6.40 23.13 16.11
C GLU A 118 6.81 22.94 14.65
N VAL A 119 6.36 21.83 14.06
CA VAL A 119 6.41 21.67 12.61
C VAL A 119 5.42 22.70 12.04
N ASN A 120 5.92 23.59 11.20
CA ASN A 120 5.20 24.75 10.67
C ASN A 120 3.98 24.33 9.83
N THR A 121 2.85 24.07 10.47
CA THR A 121 1.58 23.91 9.77
C THR A 121 0.42 24.25 10.70
N ASP A 122 -0.52 25.04 10.18
CA ASP A 122 -1.81 25.27 10.84
C ASP A 122 -2.42 23.89 11.19
N ASP A 123 -2.67 23.64 12.48
CA ASP A 123 -3.33 22.44 13.05
C ASP A 123 -4.79 22.23 12.54
N SER A 124 -5.14 22.85 11.41
CA SER A 124 -6.45 22.83 10.80
C SER A 124 -6.61 21.62 9.89
N TRP A 125 -7.73 20.91 10.00
CA TRP A 125 -8.17 19.90 9.02
C TRP A 125 -8.12 20.37 7.56
N ALA A 126 -8.16 21.68 7.32
CA ALA A 126 -8.00 22.26 6.00
C ALA A 126 -6.59 22.08 5.40
N SER A 127 -5.51 22.01 6.21
CA SER A 127 -4.16 21.75 5.71
C SER A 127 -4.04 20.31 5.21
N ILE A 128 -4.54 19.34 5.97
CA ILE A 128 -4.61 17.92 5.59
C ILE A 128 -5.28 17.77 4.23
N ILE A 129 -6.45 18.41 4.02
CA ILE A 129 -7.19 18.32 2.76
C ILE A 129 -6.39 18.93 1.60
N LYS A 130 -5.69 20.04 1.81
CA LYS A 130 -4.85 20.69 0.79
C LYS A 130 -3.64 19.84 0.40
N ASP A 131 -3.14 19.02 1.33
CA ASP A 131 -1.98 18.17 1.09
C ASP A 131 -2.35 16.81 0.47
N ILE A 132 -3.65 16.45 0.40
CA ILE A 132 -4.13 15.21 -0.24
C ILE A 132 -3.53 15.02 -1.64
N PRO A 133 -3.65 15.96 -2.61
CA PRO A 133 -3.18 15.72 -3.97
C PRO A 133 -1.69 15.41 -4.03
N ARG A 134 -0.91 16.04 -3.15
CA ARG A 134 0.52 15.86 -3.05
C ARG A 134 0.87 14.49 -2.45
N ALA A 135 0.23 14.12 -1.34
CA ALA A 135 0.41 12.80 -0.71
C ALA A 135 0.02 11.67 -1.66
N LEU A 136 -1.10 11.81 -2.38
CA LEU A 136 -1.54 10.86 -3.40
C LEU A 136 -0.51 10.73 -4.53
N TRP A 137 0.02 11.85 -5.04
CA TRP A 137 1.06 11.84 -6.07
C TRP A 137 2.34 11.14 -5.58
N ARG A 138 2.70 11.34 -4.31
CA ARG A 138 3.85 10.66 -3.70
C ARG A 138 3.66 9.15 -3.66
N GLU A 139 2.48 8.66 -3.30
CA GLU A 139 2.16 7.22 -3.37
C GLU A 139 2.20 6.68 -4.80
N VAL A 140 1.72 7.44 -5.79
CA VAL A 140 1.86 7.05 -7.21
C VAL A 140 3.33 6.91 -7.61
N GLN A 141 4.21 7.81 -7.17
CA GLN A 141 5.65 7.68 -7.41
C GLN A 141 6.24 6.40 -6.79
N LYS A 142 5.78 6.00 -5.60
CA LYS A 142 6.15 4.73 -4.95
C LYS A 142 5.67 3.52 -5.76
N ILE A 143 4.43 3.55 -6.25
CA ILE A 143 3.88 2.49 -7.12
C ILE A 143 4.69 2.39 -8.43
N LEU A 144 4.98 3.52 -9.08
CA LEU A 144 5.81 3.57 -10.30
C LEU A 144 7.25 3.12 -10.06
N TYR A 145 7.77 3.28 -8.84
CA TYR A 145 9.06 2.73 -8.43
C TYR A 145 8.99 1.21 -8.20
N TYR A 146 7.93 0.74 -7.54
CA TYR A 146 7.75 -0.67 -7.17
C TYR A 146 7.45 -1.56 -8.36
N LEU A 147 6.47 -1.18 -9.19
CA LEU A 147 5.85 -2.06 -10.18
C LEU A 147 6.83 -2.61 -11.22
N PRO A 148 7.70 -1.80 -11.87
CA PRO A 148 8.65 -2.34 -12.85
C PRO A 148 9.64 -3.34 -12.25
N ARG A 149 10.05 -3.12 -10.99
CA ARG A 149 11.00 -3.97 -10.27
C ARG A 149 10.35 -5.27 -9.81
N ALA A 150 9.12 -5.19 -9.29
CA ALA A 150 8.33 -6.36 -8.94
C ALA A 150 8.05 -7.23 -10.18
N ILE A 151 7.69 -6.63 -11.32
CA ILE A 151 7.52 -7.36 -12.59
C ILE A 151 8.83 -8.00 -13.03
N GLY A 152 9.95 -7.28 -12.98
CA GLY A 152 11.26 -7.85 -13.31
C GLY A 152 11.62 -9.06 -12.44
N LEU A 153 11.41 -8.96 -11.13
CA LEU A 153 11.64 -10.07 -10.20
C LEU A 153 10.67 -11.24 -10.44
N LEU A 154 9.44 -10.97 -10.86
CA LEU A 154 8.44 -11.99 -11.16
C LEU A 154 8.90 -12.80 -12.37
N ILE A 155 9.33 -12.12 -13.43
CA ILE A 155 9.86 -12.75 -14.64
C ILE A 155 11.08 -13.63 -14.31
N ILE A 156 12.01 -13.13 -13.49
CA ILE A 156 13.17 -13.91 -13.03
C ILE A 156 12.71 -15.14 -12.22
N GLY A 157 11.68 -14.98 -11.39
CA GLY A 157 11.10 -16.05 -10.58
C GLY A 157 10.44 -17.18 -11.39
N LEU A 158 10.04 -16.93 -12.64
CA LEU A 158 9.50 -17.94 -13.54
C LEU A 158 10.58 -18.85 -14.14
N ILE A 159 11.86 -18.47 -14.07
CA ILE A 159 12.96 -19.26 -14.60
C ILE A 159 13.33 -20.37 -13.58
N PRO A 160 13.21 -21.67 -13.94
CA PRO A 160 13.59 -22.76 -13.07
C PRO A 160 15.06 -22.63 -12.61
N VAL A 161 15.39 -23.08 -11.40
CA VAL A 161 16.72 -22.98 -10.75
C VAL A 161 17.06 -21.54 -10.29
N VAL A 162 16.76 -20.51 -11.08
CA VAL A 162 16.99 -19.10 -10.73
C VAL A 162 15.95 -18.58 -9.74
N ASN A 163 14.78 -19.22 -9.67
CA ASN A 163 13.69 -18.89 -8.75
C ASN A 163 14.09 -18.81 -7.27
N LEU A 164 15.08 -19.60 -6.82
CA LEU A 164 15.60 -19.53 -5.45
C LEU A 164 16.28 -18.19 -5.16
N VAL A 165 17.07 -17.69 -6.13
CA VAL A 165 17.69 -16.36 -6.05
C VAL A 165 16.62 -15.28 -6.14
N ALA A 166 15.62 -15.46 -7.01
CA ALA A 166 14.49 -14.55 -7.14
C ALA A 166 13.74 -14.38 -5.81
N ALA A 167 13.51 -15.46 -5.06
CA ALA A 167 12.85 -15.41 -3.75
C ALA A 167 13.64 -14.56 -2.73
N VAL A 168 14.96 -14.72 -2.68
CA VAL A 168 15.83 -13.90 -1.80
C VAL A 168 15.80 -12.44 -2.24
N LEU A 169 15.94 -12.16 -3.52
CA LEU A 169 15.87 -10.80 -4.06
C LEU A 169 14.50 -10.15 -3.82
N TRP A 170 13.42 -10.93 -3.94
CA TRP A 170 12.06 -10.49 -3.64
C TRP A 170 11.91 -10.06 -2.18
N PHE A 171 12.43 -10.87 -1.26
CA PHE A 171 12.43 -10.54 0.16
C PHE A 171 13.22 -9.26 0.46
N LEU A 172 14.43 -9.14 -0.08
CA LEU A 172 15.28 -7.95 0.11
C LEU A 172 14.63 -6.69 -0.48
N PHE A 173 14.05 -6.83 -1.67
CA PHE A 173 13.36 -5.73 -2.34
C PHE A 173 12.13 -5.25 -1.58
N ASN A 174 11.31 -6.18 -1.05
CA ASN A 174 10.16 -5.82 -0.22
C ASN A 174 10.59 -5.22 1.12
N SER A 175 11.67 -5.71 1.73
CA SER A 175 12.24 -5.12 2.94
C SER A 175 12.68 -3.67 2.69
N TRP A 176 13.35 -3.42 1.56
CA TRP A 176 13.69 -2.07 1.11
C TRP A 176 12.45 -1.21 0.84
N MET A 177 11.45 -1.77 0.18
CA MET A 177 10.21 -1.04 -0.14
C MET A 177 9.46 -0.64 1.13
N MET A 178 9.42 -1.49 2.15
CA MET A 178 8.82 -1.15 3.45
C MET A 178 9.59 -0.01 4.13
N ALA A 179 10.92 -0.04 4.13
CA ALA A 179 11.72 1.07 4.65
C ALA A 179 11.43 2.37 3.89
N LEU A 180 11.44 2.32 2.56
CA LEU A 180 11.14 3.47 1.71
C LEU A 180 9.73 3.99 1.95
N GLN A 181 8.71 3.13 2.07
CA GLN A 181 7.31 3.51 2.26
C GLN A 181 7.12 4.37 3.50
N TYR A 182 7.69 3.95 4.64
CA TYR A 182 7.46 4.58 5.94
C TYR A 182 8.43 5.73 6.25
N VAL A 183 9.68 5.66 5.79
CA VAL A 183 10.64 6.78 5.93
C VAL A 183 10.29 7.95 5.02
N ASP A 184 9.55 7.69 3.93
CA ASP A 184 9.11 8.72 3.00
C ASP A 184 8.12 9.72 3.62
N TYR A 185 7.27 9.33 4.56
CA TYR A 185 6.30 10.24 5.18
C TYR A 185 6.96 11.47 5.84
N PRO A 186 7.90 11.32 6.80
CA PRO A 186 8.57 12.49 7.37
C PRO A 186 9.42 13.25 6.33
N ALA A 187 10.00 12.56 5.35
CA ALA A 187 10.78 13.20 4.30
C ALA A 187 9.91 14.05 3.36
N ASP A 188 8.71 13.58 3.01
CA ASP A 188 7.75 14.33 2.20
C ASP A 188 7.17 15.51 2.98
N ASN A 189 6.95 15.40 4.30
CA ASN A 189 6.59 16.56 5.13
C ASN A 189 7.63 17.70 4.98
N HIS A 190 8.92 17.36 4.92
CA HIS A 190 10.02 18.30 4.67
C HIS A 190 10.25 18.67 3.20
N LYS A 191 9.36 18.26 2.30
CA LYS A 191 9.45 18.52 0.85
C LYS A 191 10.71 17.95 0.18
N VAL A 192 11.27 16.89 0.74
CA VAL A 192 12.38 16.17 0.13
C VAL A 192 11.87 15.43 -1.11
N SER A 193 12.47 15.69 -2.26
CA SER A 193 12.09 15.02 -3.51
C SER A 193 12.35 13.50 -3.45
N PHE A 194 11.49 12.71 -4.08
CA PHE A 194 11.63 11.24 -4.11
C PHE A 194 12.99 10.77 -4.69
N PRO A 195 13.58 11.41 -5.73
CA PRO A 195 14.92 11.08 -6.17
C PRO A 195 16.02 11.33 -5.13
N ALA A 196 15.87 12.38 -4.29
CA ALA A 196 16.83 12.68 -3.23
C ALA A 196 16.72 11.69 -2.07
N LEU A 197 15.51 11.26 -1.70
CA LEU A 197 15.30 10.26 -0.64
C LEU A 197 15.96 8.91 -0.95
N ARG A 198 16.04 8.54 -2.22
CA ARG A 198 16.62 7.25 -2.66
C ARG A 198 18.15 7.21 -2.65
N ARG A 199 18.82 8.36 -2.51
CA ARG A 199 20.29 8.47 -2.51
C ARG A 199 20.84 8.30 -1.11
#